data_AF-A0A3E0K9W5-F1
#
_entry.id   AF-A0A3E0K9W5-F1
#
_cell.length_a   1.000
_cell.length_b   1.000
_cell.length_c   1.000
_cell.angle_alpha   90.00
_cell.angle_beta   90.00
_cell.angle_gamma   90.00
#
_symmetry.space_group_name_H-M   'P 1'
#
loop_
_entity.id
_entity.type
_entity.pdbx_description
1 polymer ?
#
loop_
_entity_poly.entity_id
_entity_poly.type
_entity_poly.pdbx_seq_one_letter_code
_entity_poly.pdbx_strand_id
1 'polypeptide(L)' 'VDRKYFTSIYFRETGGILFEIATDEPGFAVDEPVEALGEKLMLPPWLEPHREQLQASLQPFEVRVLEQDLA' A
#
# COMPACT_ATOMS: atom_id res chain seq x y z
N VAL A 1 2.59 12.10 -8.36
CA VAL A 1 2.95 11.77 -6.97
C VAL A 1 3.66 10.44 -6.99
N ASP A 2 4.86 10.39 -6.41
CA ASP A 2 5.60 9.13 -6.25
C ASP A 2 5.03 8.38 -5.04
N ARG A 3 4.53 7.17 -5.27
CA ARG A 3 3.92 6.29 -4.26
C ARG A 3 4.80 5.07 -3.95
N LYS A 4 6.10 5.10 -4.32
CA LYS A 4 7.07 3.98 -4.20
C LYS A 4 6.78 2.80 -5.13
N TYR A 5 5.54 2.31 -5.15
CA TYR A 5 5.11 1.15 -5.95
C TYR A 5 4.60 1.53 -7.35
N PHE A 6 4.22 2.80 -7.53
CA PHE A 6 3.78 3.38 -8.79
C PHE A 6 3.91 4.90 -8.74
N THR A 7 3.81 5.54 -9.90
CA THR A 7 3.64 7.00 -10.02
C THR A 7 2.22 7.30 -10.45
N SER A 8 1.58 8.30 -9.84
CA SER A 8 0.22 8.69 -10.25
C SER A 8 -0.05 10.18 -10.36
N ILE A 9 -1.04 10.53 -11.18
CA ILE A 9 -1.63 11.87 -11.24
C ILE A 9 -3.12 11.80 -10.91
N TYR A 10 -3.65 12.89 -10.37
CA TYR A 10 -5.04 13.00 -9.95
C TYR A 10 -5.71 14.17 -10.64
N PHE A 11 -6.95 13.98 -11.09
CA PHE A 11 -7.78 15.06 -11.61
C PHE A 11 -9.26 14.77 -11.33
N ARG A 12 -10.06 15.82 -11.24
CA ARG A 12 -11.52 15.69 -11.14
C ARG A 12 -12.13 15.88 -12.51
N GLU A 13 -13.01 14.97 -12.92
CA GLU A 13 -13.82 15.19 -14.10
C GLU A 13 -14.99 16.15 -13.80
N THR A 14 -15.76 16.50 -14.81
CA THR A 14 -16.84 17.51 -14.77
C THR A 14 -17.93 17.29 -13.71
N GLY A 15 -18.27 16.05 -13.37
CA GLY A 15 -19.19 15.65 -12.30
C GLY A 15 -18.54 15.58 -10.91
N GLY A 16 -17.26 15.91 -10.78
CA GLY A 16 -16.52 15.96 -9.53
C GLY A 16 -15.89 14.63 -9.08
N ILE A 17 -16.03 13.55 -9.85
CA ILE A 17 -15.39 12.26 -9.57
C ILE A 17 -13.87 12.43 -9.66
N LEU A 18 -13.16 11.97 -8.62
CA LEU A 18 -11.70 11.99 -8.59
C LEU A 18 -11.16 10.77 -9.34
N PHE A 19 -10.48 11.02 -10.46
CA PHE A 19 -9.74 10.02 -11.21
C PHE A 19 -8.27 10.01 -10.81
N GLU A 20 -7.69 8.81 -10.87
CA GLU A 20 -6.26 8.56 -10.74
C GLU A 20 -5.77 7.84 -11.99
N ILE A 21 -4.66 8.30 -12.55
CA ILE A 21 -3.90 7.55 -13.57
C ILE A 21 -2.60 7.13 -12.90
N ALA A 22 -2.37 5.83 -12.78
CA ALA A 22 -1.20 5.23 -12.14
C ALA A 22 -0.40 4.39 -13.15
N THR A 23 0.92 4.32 -12.99
CA THR A 23 1.80 3.44 -13.77
C THR A 23 1.73 2.00 -13.30
N ASP A 24 1.90 1.04 -14.20
CA ASP A 24 1.90 -0.40 -13.86
C ASP A 24 3.15 -0.81 -13.07
N GLU A 25 4.32 -0.28 -13.46
CA GLU A 25 5.61 -0.53 -12.81
C GLU A 25 5.95 0.59 -11.80
N PRO A 26 6.80 0.32 -10.78
CA PRO A 26 7.57 -0.92 -10.52
C PRO A 26 6.81 -2.07 -9.85
N GLY A 27 5.68 -1.81 -9.19
CA GLY A 27 4.92 -2.82 -8.44
C GLY A 27 5.44 -3.08 -7.02
N PHE A 28 4.79 -4.02 -6.32
CA PHE A 28 5.05 -4.28 -4.89
C PHE A 28 6.30 -5.11 -4.61
N ALA A 29 6.80 -5.87 -5.59
CA ALA A 29 8.01 -6.68 -5.42
C ALA A 29 9.32 -5.85 -5.45
N VAL A 30 9.22 -4.53 -5.46
CA VAL A 30 10.36 -3.61 -5.51
C VAL A 30 11.17 -3.60 -4.20
N ASP A 31 10.52 -3.90 -3.08
CA ASP A 31 11.10 -3.85 -1.73
C ASP A 31 10.74 -5.04 -0.82
N GLU A 32 9.95 -5.99 -1.33
CA GLU A 32 9.62 -7.25 -0.67
C GLU A 32 9.77 -8.43 -1.66
N PRO A 33 10.27 -9.60 -1.21
CA PRO A 33 10.22 -10.81 -2.03
C PRO A 33 8.77 -11.27 -2.21
N VAL A 34 8.45 -11.83 -3.38
CA VAL A 34 7.08 -12.22 -3.75
C VAL A 34 6.46 -13.17 -2.74
N GLU A 35 7.26 -14.08 -2.17
CA GLU A 35 6.83 -15.10 -1.24
C GLU A 35 6.45 -14.55 0.15
N ALA A 36 6.79 -13.31 0.47
CA ALA A 36 6.54 -12.68 1.76
C ALA A 36 5.84 -11.31 1.65
N LEU A 37 5.22 -11.02 0.51
CA LEU A 37 4.53 -9.75 0.27
C LEU A 37 3.44 -9.49 1.32
N GLY A 38 3.46 -8.30 1.91
CA GLY A 38 2.42 -7.86 2.85
C GLY A 38 2.50 -8.51 4.24
N GLU A 39 3.55 -9.29 4.53
CA GLU A 39 3.76 -9.87 5.87
C GLU A 39 4.31 -8.84 6.87
N LYS A 40 4.83 -7.71 6.39
CA LYS A 40 5.46 -6.67 7.21
C LYS A 40 4.86 -5.30 6.95
N LEU A 41 4.93 -4.44 7.97
CA LEU A 41 4.63 -3.02 7.80
C LEU A 41 5.75 -2.33 7.01
N MET A 42 5.46 -2.05 5.73
CA MET A 42 6.32 -1.26 4.87
C MET A 42 6.04 0.23 5.03
N LEU A 43 7.11 1.01 5.21
CA LEU A 43 7.03 2.47 5.27
C LEU A 43 7.85 3.06 4.10
N PRO A 44 7.45 4.23 3.58
CA PRO A 44 8.34 4.98 2.71
C PRO A 44 9.54 5.50 3.51
N PRO A 45 10.72 5.70 2.87
CA PRO A 45 11.96 6.07 3.58
C PRO A 45 11.84 7.30 4.49
N TRP A 46 11.00 8.27 4.12
CA TRP A 46 10.80 9.49 4.92
C TRP A 46 9.96 9.28 6.19
N LEU A 47 9.27 8.14 6.34
CA LEU A 47 8.52 7.78 7.55
C LEU A 47 9.23 6.75 8.43
N GLU A 48 10.29 6.10 7.94
CA GLU A 48 11.07 5.14 8.73
C GLU A 48 11.58 5.69 10.07
N PRO A 49 12.04 6.96 10.19
CA PRO A 49 12.42 7.53 11.49
C PRO A 49 11.31 7.55 12.54
N HIS A 50 10.04 7.43 12.12
CA HIS A 50 8.86 7.44 12.98
C HIS A 50 8.22 6.06 13.16
N ARG A 51 8.89 4.98 12.74
CA ARG A 51 8.33 3.62 12.73
C ARG A 51 7.74 3.19 14.07
N GLU A 52 8.47 3.36 15.17
CA GLU A 52 8.02 2.93 16.50
C GLU A 52 6.73 3.64 16.93
N GLN A 53 6.68 4.96 16.71
CA GLN A 53 5.50 5.77 17.03
C GLN A 53 4.29 5.34 16.19
N LEU A 54 4.49 5.12 14.88
CA LEU A 54 3.43 4.67 13.99
C LEU A 54 2.92 3.29 14.40
N GLN A 55 3.81 2.33 14.61
CA GLN A 55 3.46 0.98 15.05
C GLN A 55 2.69 0.97 16.36
N ALA A 56 3.06 1.82 17.33
CA ALA A 56 2.36 1.94 18.60
C ALA A 56 0.92 2.49 18.47
N SER A 57 0.63 3.24 17.40
CA SER A 57 -0.69 3.85 17.17
C SER A 57 -1.63 3.00 16.32
N LEU A 58 -1.09 2.03 15.58
CA LEU A 58 -1.88 1.17 14.70
C LEU A 58 -2.54 0.04 15.50
N GLN A 59 -3.81 -0.23 15.21
CA GLN A 59 -4.48 -1.41 15.75
C GLN A 59 -3.90 -2.67 15.08
N PRO A 60 -3.55 -3.71 15.85
CA PRO A 60 -3.08 -4.95 15.26
C PRO A 60 -4.21 -5.65 14.50
N PHE A 61 -3.87 -6.33 13.41
CA PHE A 61 -4.77 -7.20 12.67
C PHE A 61 -4.02 -8.42 12.14
N GLU A 62 -4.77 -9.44 11.76
CA GLU A 62 -4.25 -10.64 11.12
C GLU A 62 -5.07 -10.91 9.86
N VAL A 63 -4.39 -11.22 8.75
CA VAL A 63 -5.06 -11.73 7.56
C VAL A 63 -5.56 -13.13 7.87
N ARG A 64 -6.82 -13.41 7.58
CA ARG A 64 -7.47 -14.69 7.85
C ARG A 64 -8.17 -15.18 6.59
N VAL A 65 -8.04 -16.46 6.32
CA VAL A 65 -8.86 -17.14 5.31
C VAL A 65 -10.20 -17.45 5.96
N LEU A 66 -11.29 -16.99 5.35
CA LEU A 66 -12.64 -17.28 5.83
C LEU A 66 -13.16 -18.55 5.16
N GLU A 67 -14.10 -19.24 5.80
CA GLU A 67 -14.73 -20.43 5.22
C GLU A 67 -15.36 -20.17 3.85
N GLN A 68 -15.79 -18.92 3.62
CA GLN A 68 -16.38 -18.44 2.38
C GLN A 68 -15.37 -18.35 1.23
N ASP A 69 -14.07 -18.24 1.53
CA ASP A 69 -12.98 -18.15 0.55
C ASP A 69 -12.49 -19.54 0.10
N LEU A 70 -12.97 -20.62 0.75
CA LEU A 70 -12.60 -22.00 0.47
C LEU A 70 -13.58 -22.71 -0.51
N ALA A 71 -14.65 -22.03 -0.90
CA ALA A 71 -15.71 -22.53 -1.81
C ALA A 71 -15.47 -22.08 -3.26
#